data_AF-A0A0D1YXC0-F1
#
_entry.id   AF-A0A0D1YXC0-F1
#
_cell.length_a   1.000
_cell.length_b   1.000
_cell.length_c   1.000
_cell.angle_alpha   90.00
_cell.angle_beta   90.00
_cell.angle_gamma   90.00
#
_symmetry.space_group_name_H-M   'P 1'
#
loop_
_entity.id
_entity.type
_entity.pdbx_description
1 polymer ?
#
loop_
_entity_poly.entity_id
_entity_poly.type
_entity_poly.pdbx_seq_one_letter_code
_entity_poly.pdbx_strand_id
1 'polypeptide(L)'
;MATSPIPVRCFDCSEVFESKKQLYRHYCTDLNLDAGHPTPERSKTGGKPDPHRVHIICRFCDRKFLYKNKYYGHMSDCEGSKGRKPPEQPVRNAPIAPRAPQVAQQEIEHAPSSSWPEEEQEPEPEQPSTQSLGAEMNSGPSEAASSTSASTYLERVLNKRFEPPLDEQTTRLLFVQEAALRNEMLKEFAQERQALVREHEAKFAEEEKVWQMRMDALNGKFDAQLARAREKYEAELEGLKKKHKEAMDALKMDHVQSSIRFHNDHLAQVEALRAEIRQLKA
;
A
#
# COMPACT_ATOMS: atom_id res chain seq x y z
N MET A 1 -34.98 -17.05 -20.04
CA MET A 1 -33.62 -16.58 -20.36
C MET A 1 -32.73 -16.91 -19.17
N ALA A 2 -31.72 -17.76 -19.32
CA ALA A 2 -30.78 -18.08 -18.26
C ALA A 2 -29.73 -16.97 -18.19
N THR A 3 -29.62 -16.29 -17.05
CA THR A 3 -28.57 -15.31 -16.82
C THR A 3 -27.24 -16.02 -16.61
N SER A 4 -26.24 -15.68 -17.42
CA SER A 4 -24.89 -16.21 -17.25
C SER A 4 -24.35 -15.85 -15.86
N PRO A 5 -23.76 -16.80 -15.12
CA PRO A 5 -23.24 -16.53 -13.79
C PRO A 5 -22.08 -15.52 -13.85
N ILE A 6 -22.08 -14.56 -12.93
CA ILE A 6 -21.04 -13.54 -12.83
C ILE A 6 -19.75 -14.21 -12.30
N PRO A 7 -18.62 -14.10 -13.01
CA PRO A 7 -17.35 -14.65 -12.54
C PRO A 7 -16.88 -13.93 -11.27
N VAL A 8 -16.24 -14.68 -10.37
CA VAL A 8 -15.77 -14.18 -9.05
C VAL A 8 -14.26 -14.35 -8.96
N ARG A 9 -13.54 -13.28 -8.62
CA ARG A 9 -12.07 -13.33 -8.39
C ARG A 9 -11.73 -13.69 -6.96
N CYS A 10 -10.71 -14.53 -6.77
CA CYS A 10 -10.06 -14.73 -5.48
C CYS A 10 -9.30 -13.47 -5.08
N PHE A 11 -9.38 -13.09 -3.81
CA PHE A 11 -8.74 -11.88 -3.32
C PHE A 11 -7.23 -12.07 -3.17
N ASP A 12 -6.80 -13.27 -2.76
CA ASP A 12 -5.40 -13.53 -2.41
C ASP A 12 -4.52 -13.80 -3.64
N CYS A 13 -5.04 -14.53 -4.65
CA CYS A 13 -4.28 -14.91 -5.85
C CYS A 13 -4.80 -14.30 -7.16
N SER A 14 -5.90 -13.55 -7.13
CA SER A 14 -6.56 -12.95 -8.31
C SER A 14 -7.10 -13.92 -9.37
N GLU A 15 -7.10 -15.24 -9.11
CA GLU A 15 -7.70 -16.23 -10.02
C GLU A 15 -9.21 -16.03 -10.18
N VAL A 16 -9.73 -16.26 -11.39
CA VAL A 16 -11.15 -16.06 -11.74
C VAL A 16 -11.88 -17.40 -11.72
N PHE A 17 -13.00 -17.47 -11.00
CA PHE A 17 -13.83 -18.66 -10.87
C PHE A 17 -15.23 -18.43 -11.44
N GLU A 18 -15.80 -19.46 -12.07
CA GLU A 18 -17.12 -19.41 -12.70
C GLU A 18 -18.27 -19.44 -11.68
N SER A 19 -17.97 -19.85 -10.44
CA SER A 19 -18.95 -19.88 -9.36
C SER A 19 -18.32 -19.69 -7.98
N LYS A 20 -19.12 -19.16 -7.04
CA LYS A 20 -18.74 -19.06 -5.62
C LYS A 20 -18.35 -20.41 -5.01
N LYS A 21 -18.87 -21.53 -5.52
CA LYS A 21 -18.55 -22.89 -5.05
C LYS A 21 -17.15 -23.34 -5.46
N GLN A 22 -16.67 -22.93 -6.64
CA GLN A 22 -15.30 -23.16 -7.06
C GLN A 22 -14.33 -22.31 -6.23
N LEU A 23 -14.64 -21.01 -6.06
CA LEU A 23 -13.85 -20.12 -5.21
C LEU A 23 -13.74 -20.64 -3.76
N TYR A 24 -14.84 -21.15 -3.19
CA TYR A 24 -14.80 -21.73 -1.85
C TYR A 24 -13.91 -22.98 -1.76
N ARG A 25 -13.93 -23.85 -2.78
CA ARG A 25 -13.03 -24.99 -2.84
C ARG A 25 -11.56 -24.57 -2.91
N HIS A 26 -11.26 -23.56 -3.73
CA HIS A 26 -9.92 -22.97 -3.81
C HIS A 26 -9.42 -22.43 -2.45
N TYR A 27 -10.26 -21.71 -1.71
CA TYR A 27 -9.92 -21.29 -0.33
C TYR A 27 -9.66 -22.45 0.62
N CYS A 28 -10.35 -23.58 0.45
CA CYS A 28 -10.19 -24.76 1.29
C CYS A 28 -8.98 -25.63 0.90
N THR A 29 -8.63 -25.72 -0.39
CA THR A 29 -7.52 -26.58 -0.85
C THR A 29 -6.18 -25.88 -0.84
N ASP A 30 -6.13 -24.64 -1.35
CA ASP A 30 -4.85 -24.04 -1.74
C ASP A 30 -4.29 -23.13 -0.66
N LEU A 31 -5.17 -22.57 0.19
CA LEU A 31 -4.77 -21.68 1.26
C LEU A 31 -4.50 -22.37 2.59
N ASN A 32 -4.55 -23.71 2.67
CA ASN A 32 -4.33 -24.47 3.90
C ASN A 32 -5.12 -23.87 5.10
N LEU A 33 -6.33 -23.38 4.83
CA LEU A 33 -7.31 -23.23 5.88
C LEU A 33 -7.71 -24.65 6.20
N ASP A 34 -6.96 -25.23 7.15
CA ASP A 34 -7.25 -26.52 7.74
C ASP A 34 -8.75 -26.52 8.02
N ALA A 35 -9.49 -27.17 7.13
CA ALA A 35 -10.90 -27.39 7.29
C ALA A 35 -10.95 -28.44 8.39
N GLY A 36 -10.66 -28.00 9.62
CA GLY A 36 -11.01 -28.69 10.83
C GLY A 36 -12.47 -28.98 10.61
N HIS A 37 -12.75 -30.22 10.21
CA HIS A 37 -14.09 -30.73 10.05
C HIS A 37 -14.83 -30.20 11.26
N PRO A 38 -15.96 -29.48 11.10
CA PRO A 38 -16.75 -29.10 12.25
C PRO A 38 -17.09 -30.42 12.92
N THR A 39 -16.33 -30.78 13.96
CA THR A 39 -16.68 -31.85 14.86
C THR A 39 -17.94 -31.29 15.48
N PRO A 40 -19.11 -31.91 15.22
CA PRO A 40 -20.31 -31.48 15.90
C PRO A 40 -20.05 -31.78 17.37
N GLU A 41 -19.60 -30.78 18.13
CA GLU A 41 -19.71 -30.84 19.58
C GLU A 41 -21.19 -31.00 19.86
N ARG A 42 -21.56 -32.23 20.19
CA ARG A 42 -22.91 -32.66 20.48
C ARG A 42 -23.35 -31.85 21.69
N SER A 43 -24.00 -30.72 21.45
CA SER A 43 -24.59 -29.93 22.52
C SER A 43 -25.57 -30.85 23.26
N LYS A 44 -25.35 -31.03 24.56
CA LYS A 44 -26.22 -31.86 25.42
C LYS A 44 -27.69 -31.40 25.44
N THR A 45 -27.99 -30.26 24.84
CA THR A 45 -29.33 -29.76 24.55
C THR A 45 -29.67 -30.11 23.10
N GLY A 46 -30.70 -30.94 22.86
CA GLY A 46 -31.11 -31.46 21.54
C GLY A 46 -31.68 -30.42 20.55
N GLY A 47 -31.00 -29.27 20.38
CA GLY A 47 -31.29 -28.29 19.34
C GLY A 47 -30.57 -28.65 18.05
N LYS A 48 -31.23 -28.45 16.90
CA LYS A 48 -30.61 -28.59 15.59
C LYS A 48 -29.37 -27.68 15.54
N PRO A 49 -28.22 -28.16 15.01
CA PRO A 49 -27.03 -27.32 14.89
C PRO A 49 -27.36 -26.14 13.99
N ASP A 50 -27.17 -24.94 14.53
CA ASP A 50 -27.34 -23.70 13.78
C ASP A 50 -26.25 -23.65 12.70
N PRO A 51 -26.61 -23.71 11.40
CA PRO A 51 -25.65 -23.74 10.30
C PRO A 51 -24.80 -22.46 10.20
N HIS A 52 -25.10 -21.43 11.00
CA HIS A 52 -24.33 -20.19 11.07
C HIS A 52 -23.23 -20.17 12.14
N ARG A 53 -23.12 -21.19 13.01
CA ARG A 53 -22.02 -21.30 13.99
C ARG A 53 -20.80 -21.98 13.37
N VAL A 54 -20.05 -21.24 12.57
CA VAL A 54 -18.70 -21.65 12.13
C VAL A 54 -17.69 -20.84 12.93
N HIS A 55 -16.78 -21.54 13.61
CA HIS A 55 -15.64 -20.89 14.26
C HIS A 55 -14.66 -20.43 13.19
N ILE A 56 -14.50 -19.12 13.04
CA ILE A 56 -13.52 -18.51 12.14
C ILE A 56 -12.32 -18.07 12.98
N ILE A 57 -11.12 -18.51 12.63
CA ILE A 57 -9.89 -18.20 13.38
C ILE A 57 -9.09 -17.16 12.61
N CYS A 58 -8.71 -16.07 13.28
CA CYS A 58 -7.81 -15.08 12.70
C CYS A 58 -6.39 -15.63 12.58
N ARG A 59 -5.83 -15.65 11.37
CA ARG A 59 -4.47 -16.19 11.11
C ARG A 59 -3.35 -15.37 11.75
N PHE A 60 -3.61 -14.13 12.15
CA PHE A 60 -2.60 -13.24 12.71
C PHE A 60 -2.49 -13.29 14.23
N CYS A 61 -3.56 -13.68 14.95
CA CYS A 61 -3.57 -13.69 16.42
C CYS A 61 -4.31 -14.88 17.06
N ASP A 62 -4.72 -15.86 16.26
CA ASP A 62 -5.42 -17.09 16.67
C ASP A 62 -6.74 -16.88 17.45
N ARG A 63 -7.31 -15.67 17.43
CA ARG A 63 -8.62 -15.41 18.03
C ARG A 63 -9.72 -16.09 17.24
N LYS A 64 -10.63 -16.79 17.95
CA LYS A 64 -11.79 -17.48 17.39
C LYS A 64 -13.03 -16.57 17.41
N PHE A 65 -13.76 -16.53 16.31
CA PHE A 65 -14.97 -15.74 16.13
C PHE A 65 -16.14 -16.64 15.76
N LEU A 66 -17.31 -16.39 16.38
CA LEU A 66 -18.55 -17.13 16.11
C LEU A 66 -19.35 -16.55 14.94
N TYR A 67 -19.07 -15.31 14.52
CA TYR A 67 -19.84 -14.59 13.50
C TYR A 67 -18.90 -13.87 12.51
N LYS A 68 -19.20 -13.98 11.22
CA LYS A 68 -18.41 -13.35 10.12
C LYS A 68 -18.21 -11.85 10.32
N ASN A 69 -19.25 -11.13 10.74
CA ASN A 69 -19.18 -9.67 10.89
C ASN A 69 -18.14 -9.25 11.95
N LYS A 70 -17.99 -10.04 13.03
CA LYS A 70 -16.97 -9.80 14.06
C LYS A 70 -15.57 -10.14 13.57
N TYR A 71 -15.44 -11.18 12.75
CA TYR A 71 -14.17 -11.54 12.12
C TYR A 71 -13.68 -10.45 11.15
N TYR A 72 -14.54 -9.92 10.28
CA TYR A 72 -14.15 -8.87 9.33
C TYR A 72 -13.77 -7.56 10.02
N GLY A 73 -14.51 -7.14 11.05
CA GLY A 73 -14.12 -5.98 11.86
C GLY A 73 -12.76 -6.17 12.51
N HIS A 74 -12.50 -7.37 13.05
CA HIS A 74 -11.19 -7.68 13.63
C HIS A 74 -10.05 -7.73 12.59
N MET A 75 -10.29 -8.24 11.38
CA MET A 75 -9.27 -8.29 10.33
C MET A 75 -8.78 -6.88 9.95
N SER A 76 -9.67 -5.91 9.84
CA SER A 76 -9.33 -4.51 9.56
C SER A 76 -8.40 -3.91 10.63
N ASP A 77 -8.65 -4.22 11.92
CA ASP A 77 -7.82 -3.74 13.03
C ASP A 77 -6.51 -4.53 13.18
N CYS A 78 -6.55 -5.84 12.89
CA CYS A 78 -5.44 -6.75 13.08
C CYS A 78 -4.37 -6.61 11.99
N GLU A 79 -4.75 -6.30 10.75
CA GLU A 79 -3.79 -6.06 9.66
C GLU A 79 -2.97 -4.78 9.86
N GLY A 80 -3.53 -3.75 10.49
CA GLY A 80 -2.80 -2.54 10.87
C GLY A 80 -1.83 -2.73 12.04
N SER A 81 -1.94 -3.86 12.75
CA SER A 81 -1.16 -4.16 13.95
C SER A 81 0.08 -5.04 13.68
N LYS A 82 0.39 -5.33 12.41
CA LYS A 82 1.53 -6.15 11.95
C LYS A 82 2.85 -5.58 12.49
N GLY A 83 3.27 -6.04 13.68
CA GLY A 83 4.51 -5.63 14.32
C GLY A 83 4.49 -5.68 15.85
N ARG A 84 3.31 -5.69 16.49
CA ARG A 84 3.24 -5.81 17.96
C ARG A 84 2.89 -7.23 18.37
N LYS A 85 3.90 -8.00 18.75
CA LYS A 85 3.74 -9.20 19.58
C LYS A 85 2.81 -8.81 20.76
N PRO A 86 1.73 -9.55 21.06
CA PRO A 86 0.97 -9.31 22.28
C PRO A 86 1.94 -9.45 23.46
N PRO A 87 1.89 -8.57 24.48
CA PRO A 87 2.74 -8.70 25.65
C PRO A 87 2.49 -10.07 26.26
N GLU A 88 3.56 -10.85 26.41
CA GLU A 88 3.55 -12.10 27.18
C GLU A 88 2.98 -11.75 28.55
N GLN A 89 1.81 -12.32 28.87
CA GLN A 89 1.27 -12.17 30.21
C GLN A 89 2.29 -12.76 31.19
N PRO A 90 2.68 -12.04 32.25
CA PRO A 90 3.62 -12.57 33.22
C PRO A 90 2.99 -13.81 33.85
N VAL A 91 3.69 -14.93 33.70
CA VAL A 91 3.40 -16.19 34.39
C VAL A 91 3.45 -15.88 35.89
N ARG A 92 2.28 -15.67 36.49
CA ARG A 92 2.09 -15.63 37.94
C ARG A 92 2.38 -17.04 38.44
N ASN A 93 3.64 -17.34 38.75
CA ASN A 93 4.11 -18.36 39.71
C ASN A 93 5.63 -18.49 39.60
N ALA A 94 6.36 -17.51 40.13
CA ALA A 94 7.78 -17.66 40.47
C ALA A 94 7.95 -17.33 41.97
N PRO A 95 8.63 -18.19 42.75
CA PRO A 95 8.82 -17.98 44.18
C PRO A 95 9.71 -16.77 44.47
N ILE A 96 9.32 -15.99 45.48
CA ILE A 96 9.96 -14.76 45.94
C ILE A 96 11.35 -15.09 46.50
N ALA A 97 12.40 -14.62 45.82
CA ALA A 97 13.76 -14.59 46.35
C ALA A 97 13.97 -13.35 47.26
N PRO A 98 14.82 -13.44 48.30
CA PRO A 98 14.98 -12.37 49.29
C PRO A 98 15.70 -11.15 48.70
N ARG A 99 15.20 -9.97 49.08
CA ARG A 99 15.69 -8.63 48.70
C ARG A 99 17.18 -8.46 49.04
N ALA A 100 17.98 -8.12 48.02
CA ALA A 100 19.30 -7.51 48.19
C ALA A 100 19.16 -6.00 48.54
N PRO A 101 20.14 -5.40 49.25
CA PRO A 101 20.06 -4.03 49.73
C PRO A 101 20.19 -3.01 48.58
N GLN A 102 19.40 -1.95 48.68
CA GLN A 102 19.40 -0.80 47.77
C GLN A 102 20.73 -0.06 47.86
N VAL A 103 21.52 -0.10 46.78
CA VAL A 103 22.64 0.82 46.56
C VAL A 103 22.09 2.05 45.84
N ALA A 104 22.51 3.21 46.31
CA ALA A 104 22.03 4.54 45.95
C ALA A 104 21.91 4.78 44.44
N GLN A 105 20.75 5.28 44.01
CA GLN A 105 20.57 5.93 42.72
C GLN A 105 21.34 7.25 42.74
N GLN A 106 22.42 7.31 41.96
CA GLN A 106 23.07 8.55 41.59
C GLN A 106 22.24 9.21 40.48
N GLU A 107 21.88 10.47 40.69
CA GLU A 107 21.20 11.33 39.70
C GLU A 107 21.98 11.35 38.39
N ILE A 108 21.37 10.83 37.32
CA ILE A 108 21.84 11.09 35.96
C ILE A 108 21.13 12.37 35.52
N GLU A 109 21.84 13.48 35.67
CA GLU A 109 21.44 14.76 35.10
C GLU A 109 21.34 14.63 33.56
N HIS A 110 20.21 15.08 33.05
CA HIS A 110 19.95 15.62 31.72
C HIS A 110 20.88 15.20 30.57
N ALA A 111 20.45 14.20 29.81
CA ALA A 111 20.82 14.10 28.40
C ALA A 111 20.22 15.31 27.64
N PRO A 112 21.01 16.05 26.84
CA PRO A 112 20.45 17.11 26.00
C PRO A 112 19.53 16.48 24.95
N SER A 113 18.32 17.00 24.87
CA SER A 113 17.35 16.74 23.81
C SER A 113 18.04 16.85 22.45
N SER A 114 18.18 15.74 21.74
CA SER A 114 18.61 15.73 20.34
C SER A 114 17.62 16.57 19.54
N SER A 115 18.01 17.80 19.23
CA SER A 115 17.45 18.54 18.12
C SER A 115 17.68 17.71 16.87
N TRP A 116 16.58 17.38 16.20
CA TRP A 116 16.63 16.93 14.82
C TRP A 116 17.42 17.97 14.02
N PRO A 117 18.34 17.58 13.14
CA PRO A 117 19.01 18.55 12.28
C PRO A 117 17.93 19.27 11.46
N GLU A 118 17.91 20.60 11.54
CA GLU A 118 17.17 21.45 10.63
C GLU A 118 17.49 20.99 9.21
N GLU A 119 16.44 20.53 8.54
CA GLU A 119 16.45 20.15 7.14
C GLU A 119 16.87 21.39 6.35
N GLU A 120 18.11 21.39 5.82
CA GLU A 120 18.54 22.38 4.84
C GLU A 120 17.55 22.32 3.68
N GLN A 121 16.69 23.32 3.62
CA GLN A 121 15.67 23.51 2.62
C GLN A 121 16.38 23.73 1.28
N GLU A 122 16.61 22.66 0.52
CA GLU A 122 17.04 22.75 -0.87
C GLU A 122 16.06 23.66 -1.63
N PRO A 123 16.55 24.58 -2.47
CA PRO A 123 15.68 25.47 -3.24
C PRO A 123 14.74 24.61 -4.10
N GLU A 124 13.43 24.84 -3.94
CA GLU A 124 12.41 24.22 -4.78
C GLU A 124 12.83 24.35 -6.25
N PRO A 125 12.95 23.24 -7.00
CA PRO A 125 13.08 23.34 -8.44
C PRO A 125 11.79 23.98 -8.95
N GLU A 126 11.93 25.13 -9.62
CA GLU A 126 10.85 25.84 -10.30
C GLU A 126 9.93 24.82 -10.97
N GLN A 127 8.73 24.66 -10.42
CA GLN A 127 7.73 23.80 -11.03
C GLN A 127 7.52 24.30 -12.45
N PRO A 128 7.63 23.45 -13.48
CA PRO A 128 7.13 23.82 -14.80
C PRO A 128 5.65 24.08 -14.59
N SER A 129 5.27 25.34 -14.79
CA SER A 129 3.90 25.81 -14.76
C SER A 129 3.07 24.85 -15.58
N THR A 130 2.31 23.99 -14.89
CA THR A 130 1.25 23.21 -15.50
C THR A 130 0.26 24.25 -15.98
N GLN A 131 0.44 24.71 -17.23
CA GLN A 131 -0.64 25.25 -18.02
C GLN A 131 -1.69 24.14 -18.01
N SER A 132 -2.64 24.33 -17.09
CA SER A 132 -3.92 23.68 -17.12
C SER A 132 -4.44 23.89 -18.53
N LEU A 133 -4.30 22.87 -19.38
CA LEU A 133 -5.00 22.81 -20.65
C LEU A 133 -6.47 22.80 -20.24
N GLY A 134 -7.04 24.00 -20.24
CA GLY A 134 -8.45 24.22 -20.04
C GLY A 134 -9.17 23.29 -20.98
N ALA A 135 -9.83 22.29 -20.40
CA ALA A 135 -11.00 21.71 -21.01
C ALA A 135 -12.06 22.83 -21.05
N GLU A 136 -11.89 23.76 -21.99
CA GLU A 136 -12.98 24.57 -22.50
C GLU A 136 -13.94 23.59 -23.16
N MET A 137 -14.77 22.96 -22.32
CA MET A 137 -16.06 22.42 -22.72
C MET A 137 -16.87 23.61 -23.22
N ASN A 138 -16.61 23.98 -24.48
CA ASN A 138 -17.39 24.91 -25.25
C ASN A 138 -18.73 24.22 -25.52
N SER A 139 -19.60 24.24 -24.52
CA SER A 139 -21.02 23.93 -24.65
C SER A 139 -21.63 25.00 -25.53
N GLY A 140 -21.49 24.81 -26.85
CA GLY A 140 -22.15 25.62 -27.85
C GLY A 140 -23.65 25.66 -27.56
N PRO A 141 -24.30 26.82 -27.73
CA PRO A 141 -25.74 26.92 -27.57
C PRO A 141 -26.39 25.93 -28.54
N SER A 142 -27.19 25.02 -27.98
CA SER A 142 -28.10 24.17 -28.74
C SER A 142 -29.16 25.06 -29.39
N GLU A 143 -28.84 25.68 -30.53
CA GLU A 143 -29.79 26.30 -31.47
C GLU A 143 -30.59 25.19 -32.20
N ALA A 144 -31.29 24.37 -31.43
CA ALA A 144 -32.19 23.32 -31.94
C ALA A 144 -33.62 23.83 -32.16
N ALA A 145 -33.79 25.14 -32.40
CA ALA A 145 -35.11 25.76 -32.48
C ALA A 145 -35.19 26.87 -33.54
N SER A 146 -34.80 26.61 -34.79
CA SER A 146 -35.29 27.45 -35.92
C SER A 146 -35.15 26.87 -37.34
N SER A 147 -34.76 25.60 -37.55
CA SER A 147 -34.52 25.10 -38.94
C SER A 147 -35.74 24.40 -39.58
N THR A 148 -36.78 24.06 -38.82
CA THR A 148 -37.96 23.36 -39.35
C THR A 148 -38.88 24.23 -40.23
N SER A 149 -38.75 25.56 -40.19
CA SER A 149 -39.59 26.47 -41.00
C SER A 149 -38.97 26.86 -42.35
N ALA A 150 -37.64 26.86 -42.48
CA ALA A 150 -36.97 27.23 -43.74
C ALA A 150 -36.96 26.08 -44.76
N SER A 151 -36.85 24.82 -44.28
CA SER A 151 -36.84 23.63 -45.14
C SER A 151 -38.19 23.42 -45.85
N THR A 152 -39.31 23.61 -45.13
CA THR A 152 -40.65 23.47 -45.71
C THR A 152 -41.06 24.62 -46.63
N TYR A 153 -40.40 25.79 -46.55
CA TYR A 153 -40.65 26.90 -47.47
C TYR A 153 -39.92 26.71 -48.80
N LEU A 154 -38.66 26.25 -48.79
CA LEU A 154 -37.90 25.95 -50.01
C LEU A 154 -38.49 24.76 -50.79
N GLU A 155 -38.95 23.70 -50.12
CA GLU A 155 -39.69 22.60 -50.76
C GLU A 155 -40.95 23.08 -51.48
N ARG A 156 -41.65 24.07 -50.92
CA ARG A 156 -42.91 24.60 -51.49
C ARG A 156 -42.69 25.57 -52.66
N VAL A 157 -41.55 26.25 -52.71
CA VAL A 157 -41.18 27.14 -53.82
C VAL A 157 -40.55 26.36 -54.98
N LEU A 158 -39.78 25.31 -54.71
CA LEU A 158 -39.18 24.47 -55.76
C LEU A 158 -40.21 23.57 -56.46
N ASN A 159 -41.22 23.07 -55.75
CA ASN A 159 -42.30 22.25 -56.36
C ASN A 159 -43.24 23.02 -57.31
N LYS A 160 -43.07 24.33 -57.50
CA LYS A 160 -43.93 25.15 -58.37
C LYS A 160 -43.26 25.64 -59.66
N ARG A 161 -41.95 25.42 -59.85
CA ARG A 161 -41.30 25.71 -61.13
C ARG A 161 -41.20 24.42 -61.95
N PHE A 162 -42.07 24.33 -62.94
CA PHE A 162 -42.11 23.31 -63.99
C PHE A 162 -40.71 22.99 -64.55
N GLU A 163 -40.17 21.85 -64.14
CA GLU A 163 -39.26 21.11 -65.01
C GLU A 163 -40.11 20.15 -65.86
N PRO A 164 -39.85 20.04 -67.18
CA PRO A 164 -40.41 18.94 -67.96
C PRO A 164 -40.01 17.61 -67.30
N PRO A 165 -40.84 16.56 -67.35
CA PRO A 165 -40.47 15.27 -66.78
C PRO A 165 -39.15 14.83 -67.44
N LEU A 166 -38.09 14.80 -66.63
CA LEU A 166 -36.82 14.17 -67.01
C LEU A 166 -37.13 12.75 -67.49
N ASP A 167 -36.50 12.33 -68.58
CA ASP A 167 -36.67 10.97 -69.03
C ASP A 167 -36.13 9.98 -67.97
N GLU A 168 -36.68 8.78 -67.94
CA GLU A 168 -36.35 7.78 -66.92
C GLU A 168 -34.86 7.44 -66.90
N GLN A 169 -34.17 7.58 -68.05
CA GLN A 169 -32.73 7.40 -68.15
C GLN A 169 -31.95 8.48 -67.40
N THR A 170 -32.31 9.75 -67.55
CA THR A 170 -31.62 10.85 -66.86
C THR A 170 -31.82 10.75 -65.35
N THR A 171 -33.02 10.40 -64.88
CA THR A 171 -33.27 10.19 -63.43
C THR A 171 -32.40 9.07 -62.86
N ARG A 172 -32.27 7.94 -63.57
CA ARG A 172 -31.40 6.84 -63.14
C ARG A 172 -29.92 7.25 -63.10
N LEU A 173 -29.47 8.03 -64.08
CA LEU A 173 -28.08 8.47 -64.17
C LEU A 173 -27.73 9.45 -63.04
N LEU A 174 -28.63 10.38 -62.71
CA LEU A 174 -28.50 11.28 -61.56
C LEU A 174 -28.43 10.50 -60.23
N PHE A 175 -29.26 9.47 -60.05
CA PHE A 175 -29.22 8.65 -58.84
C PHE A 175 -27.89 7.88 -58.69
N VAL A 176 -27.35 7.34 -59.80
CA VAL A 176 -26.05 6.68 -59.80
C VAL A 176 -24.93 7.67 -59.49
N GLN A 177 -24.98 8.88 -60.05
CA GLN A 177 -24.00 9.92 -59.79
C GLN A 177 -24.04 10.41 -58.34
N GLU A 178 -25.23 10.59 -57.76
CA GLU A 178 -25.41 10.94 -56.35
C GLU A 178 -24.90 9.83 -55.43
N ALA A 179 -25.20 8.56 -55.75
CA ALA A 179 -24.70 7.42 -54.99
C ALA A 179 -23.16 7.30 -55.08
N ALA A 180 -22.57 7.60 -56.24
CA ALA A 180 -21.12 7.64 -56.40
C ALA A 180 -20.49 8.73 -55.52
N LEU A 181 -21.02 9.96 -55.58
CA LEU A 181 -20.55 11.08 -54.76
C LEU A 181 -20.67 10.78 -53.26
N ARG A 182 -21.80 10.22 -52.81
CA ARG A 182 -21.98 9.82 -51.40
C ARG A 182 -20.98 8.77 -50.96
N ASN A 183 -20.68 7.79 -51.82
CA ASN A 183 -19.67 6.77 -51.52
C ASN A 183 -18.25 7.36 -51.46
N GLU A 184 -17.92 8.34 -52.29
CA GLU A 184 -16.64 9.05 -52.23
C GLU A 184 -16.51 9.84 -50.93
N MET A 185 -17.52 10.64 -50.55
CA MET A 185 -17.50 11.37 -49.28
C MET A 185 -17.39 10.42 -48.06
N LEU A 186 -18.06 9.27 -48.08
CA LEU A 186 -17.96 8.28 -47.01
C LEU A 186 -16.56 7.66 -46.91
N LYS A 187 -15.86 7.48 -48.05
CA LYS A 187 -14.47 7.01 -48.06
C LYS A 187 -13.52 8.05 -47.50
N GLU A 188 -13.67 9.31 -47.92
CA GLU A 188 -12.86 10.43 -47.39
C GLU A 188 -13.06 10.57 -45.89
N PHE A 189 -14.31 10.56 -45.41
CA PHE A 189 -14.62 10.61 -43.99
C PHE A 189 -14.03 9.43 -43.21
N ALA A 190 -14.05 8.22 -43.78
CA ALA A 190 -13.43 7.05 -43.15
C ALA A 190 -11.89 7.18 -43.07
N GLN A 191 -11.26 7.74 -44.10
CA GLN A 191 -9.82 8.00 -44.14
C GLN A 191 -9.41 9.09 -43.14
N GLU A 192 -10.16 10.20 -43.08
CA GLU A 192 -9.95 11.27 -42.10
C GLU A 192 -10.06 10.74 -40.67
N ARG A 193 -11.10 9.95 -40.39
CA ARG A 193 -11.28 9.33 -39.07
C ARG A 193 -10.12 8.39 -38.75
N GLN A 194 -9.63 7.61 -39.70
CA GLN A 194 -8.49 6.72 -39.49
C GLN A 194 -7.19 7.51 -39.27
N ALA A 195 -6.97 8.61 -39.99
CA ALA A 195 -5.84 9.50 -39.79
C ALA A 195 -5.85 10.12 -38.38
N LEU A 196 -7.01 10.60 -37.92
CA LEU A 196 -7.17 11.17 -36.59
C LEU A 196 -6.93 10.15 -35.48
N VAL A 197 -7.38 8.90 -35.66
CA VAL A 197 -7.08 7.81 -34.71
C VAL A 197 -5.57 7.57 -34.61
N ARG A 198 -4.85 7.50 -35.75
CA ARG A 198 -3.39 7.32 -35.75
C ARG A 198 -2.67 8.49 -35.10
N GLU A 199 -3.13 9.72 -35.31
CA GLU A 199 -2.56 10.91 -34.68
C GLU A 199 -2.75 10.85 -33.16
N HIS A 200 -3.93 10.46 -32.68
CA HIS A 200 -4.17 10.26 -31.25
C HIS A 200 -3.31 9.15 -30.67
N GLU A 201 -3.20 8.00 -31.34
CA GLU A 201 -2.33 6.89 -30.91
C GLU A 201 -0.86 7.34 -30.81
N ALA A 202 -0.39 8.15 -31.76
CA ALA A 202 0.96 8.71 -31.72
C ALA A 202 1.16 9.68 -30.54
N LYS A 203 0.19 10.56 -30.27
CA LYS A 203 0.23 11.46 -29.11
C LYS A 203 0.24 10.70 -27.78
N PHE A 204 -0.62 9.69 -27.63
CA PHE A 204 -0.64 8.85 -26.43
C PHE A 204 0.69 8.10 -26.23
N ALA A 205 1.28 7.57 -27.29
CA ALA A 205 2.59 6.91 -27.21
C ALA A 205 3.72 7.88 -26.82
N GLU A 206 3.63 9.16 -27.21
CA GLU A 206 4.58 10.19 -26.79
C GLU A 206 4.38 10.58 -25.32
N GLU A 207 3.14 10.80 -24.89
CA GLU A 207 2.80 11.06 -23.49
C GLU A 207 3.25 9.92 -22.58
N GLU A 208 3.05 8.66 -22.98
CA GLU A 208 3.51 7.48 -22.25
C GLU A 208 5.02 7.48 -22.05
N LYS A 209 5.80 7.85 -23.08
CA LYS A 209 7.27 7.99 -22.95
C LYS A 209 7.66 9.09 -21.99
N VAL A 210 6.97 10.24 -22.01
CA VAL A 210 7.22 11.34 -21.08
C VAL A 210 6.93 10.91 -19.64
N TRP A 211 5.81 10.22 -19.41
CA TRP A 211 5.46 9.68 -18.10
C TRP A 211 6.48 8.64 -17.63
N GLN A 212 6.92 7.74 -18.50
CA GLN A 212 7.94 6.74 -18.19
C GLN A 212 9.26 7.41 -17.78
N MET A 213 9.74 8.38 -18.56
CA MET A 213 10.95 9.14 -18.23
C MET A 213 10.84 9.86 -16.88
N ARG A 214 9.67 10.42 -16.57
CA ARG A 214 9.43 11.10 -15.29
C ARG A 214 9.43 10.12 -14.12
N MET A 215 8.83 8.95 -14.29
CA MET A 215 8.87 7.88 -13.28
C MET A 215 10.28 7.36 -13.06
N ASP A 216 11.05 7.13 -14.13
CA ASP A 216 12.44 6.68 -14.04
C ASP A 216 13.32 7.72 -13.31
N ALA A 217 13.13 9.01 -13.60
CA ALA A 217 13.82 10.09 -12.90
C ALA A 217 13.46 10.16 -11.41
N LEU A 218 12.18 9.97 -11.06
CA LEU A 218 11.75 9.93 -9.66
C LEU A 218 12.31 8.72 -8.92
N ASN A 219 12.28 7.54 -9.55
CA ASN A 219 12.87 6.32 -8.99
C ASN A 219 14.38 6.51 -8.75
N GLY A 220 15.11 7.10 -9.71
CA GLY A 220 16.52 7.42 -9.52
C GLY A 220 16.80 8.37 -8.35
N LYS A 221 15.92 9.37 -8.11
CA LYS A 221 16.02 10.24 -6.93
C LYS A 221 15.77 9.49 -5.62
N PHE A 222 14.76 8.61 -5.58
CA PHE A 222 14.49 7.78 -4.41
C PHE A 222 15.63 6.82 -4.10
N ASP A 223 16.19 6.17 -5.13
CA ASP A 223 17.35 5.28 -4.96
C ASP A 223 18.56 6.03 -4.42
N ALA A 224 18.82 7.26 -4.91
CA ALA A 224 19.89 8.10 -4.39
C ALA A 224 19.66 8.52 -2.93
N GLN A 225 18.42 8.87 -2.56
CA GLN A 225 18.09 9.19 -1.16
C GLN A 225 18.23 7.97 -0.25
N LEU A 226 17.80 6.79 -0.70
CA LEU A 226 17.96 5.54 0.04
C LEU A 226 19.43 5.19 0.22
N ALA A 227 20.27 5.40 -0.80
CA ALA A 227 21.71 5.18 -0.70
C ALA A 227 22.35 6.11 0.35
N ARG A 228 22.05 7.42 0.31
CA ARG A 228 22.56 8.40 1.28
C ARG A 228 22.11 8.09 2.71
N ALA A 229 20.85 7.70 2.88
CA ALA A 229 20.32 7.32 4.19
C ALA A 229 21.02 6.06 4.74
N ARG A 230 21.23 5.05 3.89
CA ARG A 230 21.97 3.84 4.28
C ARG A 230 23.40 4.16 4.70
N GLU A 231 24.13 4.94 3.91
CA GLU A 231 25.50 5.36 4.23
C GLU A 231 25.57 6.11 5.56
N LYS A 232 24.63 7.03 5.80
CA LYS A 232 24.52 7.76 7.07
C LYS A 232 24.29 6.81 8.26
N TYR A 233 23.33 5.90 8.15
CA TYR A 233 23.03 4.95 9.23
C TYR A 233 24.17 3.96 9.46
N GLU A 234 24.88 3.52 8.42
CA GLU A 234 26.06 2.67 8.55
C GLU A 234 27.19 3.40 9.29
N ALA A 235 27.43 4.67 8.97
CA ALA A 235 28.41 5.50 9.67
C ALA A 235 28.04 5.72 11.15
N GLU A 236 26.77 6.01 11.45
CA GLU A 236 26.28 6.15 12.82
C GLU A 236 26.41 4.84 13.61
N LEU A 237 26.10 3.70 12.99
CA LEU A 237 26.19 2.38 13.59
C LEU A 237 27.64 2.00 13.90
N GLU A 238 28.57 2.30 13.00
CA GLU A 238 30.01 2.08 13.24
C GLU A 238 30.55 3.01 14.33
N GLY A 239 30.12 4.27 14.34
CA GLY A 239 30.43 5.20 15.43
C GLY A 239 29.92 4.72 16.79
N LEU A 240 28.70 4.16 16.83
CA LEU A 240 28.11 3.62 18.05
C LEU A 240 28.84 2.36 18.52
N LYS A 241 29.20 1.45 17.60
CA LYS A 241 30.03 0.27 17.91
C LYS A 241 31.36 0.67 18.53
N LYS A 242 32.04 1.68 17.97
CA LYS A 242 33.31 2.18 18.49
C LYS A 242 33.15 2.73 19.91
N LYS A 243 32.17 3.62 20.13
CA LYS A 243 31.87 4.18 21.47
C LYS A 243 31.51 3.10 22.48
N HIS A 244 30.70 2.11 22.09
CA HIS A 244 30.35 0.99 22.95
C HIS A 244 31.58 0.15 23.33
N LYS A 245 32.47 -0.13 22.38
CA LYS A 245 33.73 -0.83 22.65
C LYS A 245 34.62 -0.05 23.65
N GLU A 246 34.78 1.25 23.44
CA GLU A 246 35.54 2.12 24.34
C GLU A 246 34.95 2.11 25.76
N ALA A 247 33.63 2.20 25.89
CA ALA A 247 32.94 2.12 27.18
C ALA A 247 33.13 0.75 27.87
N MET A 248 33.07 -0.34 27.10
CA MET A 248 33.31 -1.69 27.62
C MET A 248 34.75 -1.88 28.08
N ASP A 249 35.72 -1.33 27.36
CA ASP A 249 37.13 -1.42 27.75
C ASP A 249 37.44 -0.55 28.98
N ALA A 250 36.84 0.64 29.09
CA ALA A 250 36.90 1.46 30.30
C ALA A 250 36.31 0.71 31.52
N LEU A 251 35.13 0.12 31.37
CA LEU A 251 34.47 -0.65 32.44
C LEU A 251 35.31 -1.85 32.90
N LYS A 252 35.96 -2.56 31.96
CA LYS A 252 36.90 -3.64 32.31
C LYS A 252 38.07 -3.12 33.12
N MET A 253 38.66 -2.01 32.72
CA MET A 253 39.78 -1.40 33.45
C MET A 253 39.36 -0.98 34.86
N ASP A 254 38.20 -0.35 35.01
CA ASP A 254 37.64 0.03 36.31
C ASP A 254 37.39 -1.21 37.19
N HIS A 255 36.83 -2.27 36.62
CA HIS A 255 36.61 -3.54 37.33
C HIS A 255 37.93 -4.19 37.80
N VAL A 256 38.96 -4.21 36.95
CA VAL A 256 40.29 -4.71 37.31
C VAL A 256 40.89 -3.88 38.44
N GLN A 257 40.83 -2.55 38.33
CA GLN A 257 41.35 -1.66 39.39
C GLN A 257 40.58 -1.83 40.71
N SER A 258 39.25 -1.94 40.65
CA SER A 258 38.41 -2.20 41.82
C SER A 258 38.77 -3.52 42.48
N SER A 259 38.99 -4.58 41.69
CA SER A 259 39.40 -5.91 42.18
C SER A 259 40.77 -5.87 42.84
N ILE A 260 41.73 -5.14 42.27
CA ILE A 260 43.07 -4.95 42.86
C ILE A 260 42.97 -4.21 44.20
N ARG A 261 42.19 -3.12 44.26
CA ARG A 261 41.97 -2.36 45.50
C ARG A 261 41.36 -3.25 46.59
N PHE A 262 40.29 -3.97 46.26
CA PHE A 262 39.64 -4.89 47.19
C PHE A 262 40.59 -5.97 47.70
N HIS A 263 41.42 -6.55 46.82
CA HIS A 263 42.42 -7.53 47.23
C HIS A 263 43.45 -6.95 48.20
N ASN A 264 43.97 -5.76 47.92
CA ASN A 264 44.93 -5.08 48.78
C ASN A 264 44.33 -4.72 50.15
N ASP A 265 43.09 -4.22 50.17
CA ASP A 265 42.38 -3.90 51.41
C ASP A 265 42.18 -5.16 52.27
N HIS A 266 41.81 -6.28 51.63
CA HIS A 266 41.65 -7.56 52.33
C HIS A 266 42.99 -8.11 52.84
N LEU A 267 44.08 -8.00 52.07
CA LEU A 267 45.42 -8.38 52.53
C LEU A 267 45.84 -7.55 53.76
N ALA A 268 45.64 -6.24 53.73
CA ALA A 268 45.95 -5.35 54.85
C ALA A 268 45.13 -5.72 56.11
N GLN A 269 43.84 -6.05 55.95
CA GLN A 269 43.01 -6.54 57.06
C GLN A 269 43.52 -7.86 57.64
N VAL A 270 43.90 -8.82 56.79
CA VAL A 270 44.47 -10.10 57.24
C VAL A 270 45.79 -9.90 57.98
N GLU A 271 46.65 -8.99 57.51
CA GLU A 271 47.91 -8.67 58.18
C GLU A 271 47.69 -7.99 59.53
N ALA A 272 46.75 -7.05 59.63
CA ALA A 272 46.37 -6.40 60.88
C ALA A 272 45.87 -7.44 61.91
N LEU A 273 44.95 -8.33 61.51
CA LEU A 273 44.46 -9.41 62.37
C LEU A 273 45.59 -10.36 62.80
N ARG A 274 46.51 -10.70 61.89
CA ARG A 274 47.69 -11.52 62.22
C ARG A 274 48.62 -10.84 63.22
N ALA A 275 48.74 -9.52 63.19
CA ALA A 275 49.53 -8.75 64.15
C ALA A 275 48.85 -8.71 65.53
N GLU A 276 47.54 -8.46 65.57
CA GLU A 276 46.73 -8.47 66.79
C GLU A 276 46.79 -9.84 67.49
N ILE A 277 46.65 -10.94 66.74
CA ILE A 277 46.78 -12.31 67.30
C ILE A 277 48.17 -12.55 67.90
N ARG A 278 49.25 -12.00 67.30
CA ARG A 278 50.60 -12.12 67.87
C ARG A 278 50.74 -11.34 69.16
N GLN A 279 50.13 -10.16 69.26
CA GLN A 279 50.14 -9.34 70.47
C GLN A 279 49.37 -10.02 71.61
N LEU A 280 48.20 -10.61 71.32
CA LEU A 280 47.39 -11.30 72.33
C LEU A 280 48.02 -12.60 72.86
N LYS A 281 49.01 -13.16 72.13
CA LYS A 281 49.72 -14.38 72.51
C LYS A 281 51.03 -14.13 73.27
N ALA A 282 51.53 -12.89 73.28
CA ALA A 282 52.76 -12.50 73.96
C ALA A 282 52.47 -12.11 75.41
#